data_AF-A0A3D5MNU3-F1
#
_entry.id   AF-A0A3D5MNU3-F1
#
_cell.length_a   1.000
_cell.length_b   1.000
_cell.length_c   1.000
_cell.angle_alpha   90.00
_cell.angle_beta   90.00
_cell.angle_gamma   90.00
#
_symmetry.space_group_name_H-M   'P 1'
#
loop_
_entity.id
_entity.type
_entity.pdbx_description
1 polymer ?
#
loop_
_entity_poly.entity_id
_entity_poly.type
_entity_poly.pdbx_seq_one_letter_code
_entity_poly.pdbx_strand_id
1 'polypeptide(L)'
;MHILKTLGKLLVGVIAALVLAVSALAVARWGLDLYARRQVSGTLTFEPAALPATDYQVGPFIVTWDDGDGGWLRIVHSDAPGKVLWATLPGRSFIAAARGVETVTESRGHFTVKDSLREVLAHQTIDSITFPFGETGAGPSDSLVIRGRLQAGPGGADRPPNTAYTLTFTAVDENQLAFELEIHNDAVNRTFLTYASDPDERFFGFGEQFTHLDMKGRWLPIFVTEQGIGRGAQPITLGADLT
;
A
#
# COMPACT_ATOMS: atom_id res chain seq x y z
N MET A 1 43.65 40.26 -25.15
CA MET A 1 43.68 39.61 -23.81
C MET A 1 42.42 39.86 -22.97
N HIS A 2 41.71 41.00 -23.12
CA HIS A 2 40.48 41.25 -22.35
C HIS A 2 39.28 40.37 -22.77
N ILE A 3 39.05 40.20 -24.07
CA ILE A 3 37.94 39.42 -24.64
C ILE A 3 37.94 37.95 -24.17
N LEU A 4 39.12 37.33 -24.06
CA LEU A 4 39.26 35.94 -23.62
C LEU A 4 38.86 35.73 -22.14
N LYS A 5 39.11 36.74 -21.27
CA LYS A 5 38.70 36.72 -19.87
C LYS A 5 37.18 36.89 -19.71
N THR A 6 36.56 37.71 -20.55
CA THR A 6 35.10 37.91 -20.54
C THR A 6 34.38 36.66 -21.05
N LEU A 7 34.90 36.03 -22.11
CA LEU A 7 34.38 34.77 -22.65
C LEU A 7 34.47 33.63 -21.62
N GLY A 8 35.58 33.55 -20.86
CA GLY A 8 35.74 32.58 -19.78
C GLY A 8 34.74 32.77 -18.63
N LYS A 9 34.48 34.02 -18.21
CA LYS A 9 33.47 34.31 -17.18
C LYS A 9 32.04 33.98 -17.66
N LEU A 10 31.74 34.25 -18.93
CA LEU A 10 30.44 33.93 -19.52
C LEU A 10 30.24 32.42 -19.63
N LEU A 11 31.27 31.67 -20.03
CA LEU A 11 31.25 30.22 -20.06
C LEU A 11 31.03 29.61 -18.66
N VAL A 12 31.74 30.10 -17.63
CA VAL A 12 31.54 29.66 -16.24
C VAL A 12 30.13 29.97 -15.75
N GLY A 13 29.59 31.14 -16.09
CA GLY A 13 28.21 31.51 -15.76
C GLY A 13 27.17 30.60 -16.42
N VAL A 14 27.35 30.25 -17.69
CA VAL A 14 26.48 29.31 -18.41
C VAL A 14 26.55 27.91 -17.80
N ILE A 15 27.76 27.41 -17.51
CA ILE A 15 27.94 26.10 -16.87
C ILE A 15 27.27 26.08 -15.49
N ALA A 16 27.47 27.12 -14.67
CA ALA A 16 26.84 27.22 -13.35
C ALA A 16 25.31 27.24 -13.43
N ALA A 17 24.74 27.99 -14.38
CA ALA A 17 23.30 28.02 -14.62
C ALA A 17 22.76 26.64 -15.05
N LEU A 18 23.51 25.93 -15.91
CA LEU A 18 23.13 24.60 -16.37
C LEU A 18 23.17 23.57 -15.24
N VAL A 19 24.21 23.59 -14.40
CA VAL A 19 24.32 22.73 -13.21
C VAL A 19 23.16 22.99 -12.23
N LEU A 20 22.81 24.25 -11.98
CA LEU A 20 21.67 24.61 -11.14
C LEU A 20 20.34 24.10 -11.70
N ALA A 21 20.12 24.25 -13.01
CA ALA A 21 18.90 23.78 -13.67
C ALA A 21 18.78 22.25 -13.61
N VAL A 22 19.86 21.52 -13.90
CA VAL A 22 19.89 20.05 -13.79
C VAL A 22 19.65 19.60 -12.35
N SER A 23 20.25 20.27 -11.38
CA SER A 23 20.07 19.97 -9.95
C SER A 23 18.62 20.19 -9.50
N ALA A 24 18.01 21.31 -9.90
CA ALA A 24 16.62 21.61 -9.60
C ALA A 24 15.67 20.57 -10.21
N LEU A 25 15.93 20.15 -11.45
CA LEU A 25 15.14 19.10 -12.11
C LEU A 25 15.29 17.75 -11.40
N ALA A 26 16.50 17.41 -10.95
CA ALA A 26 16.76 16.18 -10.20
C ALA A 26 16.03 16.18 -8.84
N VAL A 27 16.05 17.31 -8.12
CA VAL A 27 15.31 17.47 -6.85
C VAL A 27 13.80 17.37 -7.08
N ALA A 28 13.27 18.02 -8.12
CA ALA A 28 11.85 17.93 -8.46
C ALA A 28 11.44 16.50 -8.78
N ARG A 29 12.25 15.77 -9.57
CA ARG A 29 12.01 14.36 -9.89
C ARG A 29 12.07 13.47 -8.66
N TRP A 30 13.05 13.67 -7.79
CA TRP A 30 13.14 12.94 -6.52
C TRP A 30 11.92 13.20 -5.63
N GLY A 31 11.44 14.45 -5.54
CA GLY A 31 10.21 14.79 -4.82
C GLY A 31 8.97 14.12 -5.41
N LEU A 32 8.85 14.06 -6.74
CA LEU A 32 7.77 13.35 -7.42
C LEU A 32 7.81 11.84 -7.16
N ASP A 33 9.00 11.23 -7.17
CA ASP A 33 9.16 9.81 -6.88
C ASP A 33 8.80 9.48 -5.42
N LEU A 34 9.18 10.33 -4.47
CA LEU A 34 8.76 10.20 -3.08
C LEU A 34 7.25 10.34 -2.93
N TYR A 35 6.65 11.32 -3.60
CA TYR A 35 5.21 11.52 -3.59
C TYR A 35 4.46 10.34 -4.19
N ALA A 36 4.96 9.75 -5.29
CA ALA A 36 4.37 8.57 -5.91
C ALA A 36 4.46 7.32 -5.01
N ARG A 37 5.47 7.24 -4.15
CA ARG A 37 5.66 6.14 -3.18
C ARG A 37 4.96 6.36 -1.83
N ARG A 38 4.20 7.45 -1.68
CA ARG A 38 3.47 7.68 -0.43
C ARG A 38 2.47 6.56 -0.20
N GLN A 39 2.34 6.14 1.04
CA GLN A 39 1.29 5.22 1.44
C GLN A 39 -0.07 5.89 1.23
N VAL A 40 -1.00 5.18 0.58
CA VAL A 40 -2.39 5.59 0.53
C VAL A 40 -2.98 5.44 1.93
N SER A 41 -3.50 6.53 2.49
CA SER A 41 -4.07 6.53 3.83
C SER A 41 -5.25 7.47 3.90
N GLY A 42 -6.28 7.04 4.62
CA GLY A 42 -7.46 7.84 4.94
C GLY A 42 -7.98 7.49 6.33
N THR A 43 -9.19 7.96 6.63
CA THR A 43 -9.86 7.76 7.92
C THR A 43 -10.75 6.54 7.86
N LEU A 44 -10.88 5.86 9.01
CA LEU A 44 -11.93 4.87 9.24
C LEU A 44 -13.10 5.54 9.94
N THR A 45 -14.32 5.27 9.50
CA THR A 45 -15.55 5.72 10.16
C THR A 45 -16.56 4.58 10.25
N PHE A 46 -17.40 4.63 11.27
CA PHE A 46 -18.46 3.67 11.53
C PHE A 46 -19.47 4.31 12.48
N GLU A 47 -20.62 3.68 12.66
CA GLU A 47 -21.62 4.10 13.65
C GLU A 47 -21.42 3.28 14.94
N PRO A 48 -20.92 3.87 16.04
CA PRO A 48 -20.58 3.11 17.25
C PRO A 48 -21.78 2.37 17.86
N ALA A 49 -22.97 2.96 17.80
CA ALA A 49 -24.18 2.31 18.29
C ALA A 49 -24.57 1.06 17.47
N ALA A 50 -24.17 0.99 16.20
CA ALA A 50 -24.45 -0.14 15.32
C ALA A 50 -23.32 -1.19 15.31
N LEU A 51 -22.10 -0.80 15.69
CA LEU A 51 -20.90 -1.63 15.65
C LEU A 51 -20.15 -1.54 17.00
N PRO A 52 -20.75 -2.05 18.09
CA PRO A 52 -20.08 -2.10 19.39
C PRO A 52 -18.88 -3.06 19.36
N ALA A 53 -17.90 -2.83 20.23
CA ALA A 53 -16.76 -3.74 20.39
C ALA A 53 -17.22 -5.19 20.66
N THR A 54 -16.65 -6.14 19.93
CA THR A 54 -17.03 -7.57 19.98
C THR A 54 -15.92 -8.45 19.40
N ASP A 55 -15.76 -9.65 19.98
CA ASP A 55 -14.94 -10.71 19.44
C ASP A 55 -15.77 -11.67 18.57
N TYR A 56 -15.25 -11.97 17.38
CA TYR A 56 -15.82 -12.92 16.43
C TYR A 56 -14.92 -14.15 16.35
N GLN A 57 -15.44 -15.31 16.77
CA GLN A 57 -14.74 -16.59 16.62
C GLN A 57 -14.89 -17.09 15.18
N VAL A 58 -13.76 -17.23 14.47
CA VAL A 58 -13.68 -17.72 13.10
C VAL A 58 -12.79 -18.97 13.07
N GLY A 59 -13.39 -20.15 13.15
CA GLY A 59 -12.64 -21.39 13.40
C GLY A 59 -11.76 -21.27 14.66
N PRO A 60 -10.43 -21.52 14.59
CA PRO A 60 -9.49 -21.35 15.70
C PRO A 60 -8.92 -19.92 15.83
N PHE A 61 -9.44 -18.97 15.06
CA PHE A 61 -9.01 -17.58 15.07
C PHE A 61 -10.03 -16.70 15.79
N ILE A 62 -9.55 -15.64 16.44
CA ILE A 62 -10.38 -14.61 17.06
C ILE A 62 -10.14 -13.32 16.31
N VAL A 63 -11.20 -12.78 15.71
CA VAL A 63 -11.21 -11.45 15.09
C VAL A 63 -11.89 -10.50 16.06
N THR A 64 -11.12 -9.62 16.69
CA THR A 64 -11.63 -8.56 17.57
C THR A 64 -11.95 -7.32 16.75
N TRP A 65 -13.16 -6.79 16.89
CA TRP A 65 -13.50 -5.40 16.58
C TRP A 65 -13.59 -4.60 17.87
N ASP A 66 -12.98 -3.43 17.89
CA ASP A 66 -13.02 -2.49 19.00
C ASP A 66 -13.38 -1.11 18.46
N ASP A 67 -14.29 -0.41 19.15
CA ASP A 67 -14.82 0.90 18.76
C ASP A 67 -14.06 2.09 19.39
N GLY A 68 -13.02 1.81 20.19
CA GLY A 68 -12.11 2.81 20.75
C GLY A 68 -11.13 3.38 19.72
N ASP A 69 -10.59 4.56 20.01
CA ASP A 69 -9.54 5.23 19.21
C ASP A 69 -9.86 5.38 17.70
N GLY A 70 -11.15 5.50 17.35
CA GLY A 70 -11.61 5.60 15.96
C GLY A 70 -11.81 4.26 15.26
N GLY A 71 -11.80 3.15 16.00
CA GLY A 71 -12.09 1.81 15.53
C GLY A 71 -10.85 1.06 15.05
N TRP A 72 -10.75 -0.22 15.38
CA TRP A 72 -9.68 -1.10 14.89
C TRP A 72 -10.07 -2.58 14.90
N LEU A 73 -9.36 -3.36 14.08
CA LEU A 73 -9.44 -4.81 14.02
C LEU A 73 -8.12 -5.44 14.48
N ARG A 74 -8.23 -6.60 15.13
CA ARG A 74 -7.09 -7.45 15.48
C ARG A 74 -7.45 -8.91 15.31
N ILE A 75 -6.49 -9.69 14.84
CA ILE A 75 -6.63 -11.12 14.64
C ILE A 75 -5.54 -11.84 15.43
N VAL A 76 -5.97 -12.83 16.21
CA VAL A 76 -5.09 -13.73 16.98
C VAL A 76 -5.53 -15.18 16.75
N HIS A 77 -4.65 -16.12 17.09
CA HIS A 77 -5.00 -17.53 17.19
C HIS A 77 -5.48 -17.86 18.60
N SER A 78 -6.50 -18.71 18.76
CA SER A 78 -7.07 -19.08 20.07
C SER A 78 -6.05 -19.74 21.00
N ASP A 79 -5.11 -20.53 20.46
CA ASP A 79 -4.05 -21.17 21.26
C ASP A 79 -2.91 -20.21 21.65
N ALA A 80 -2.83 -19.04 21.01
CA ALA A 80 -1.78 -18.06 21.26
C ALA A 80 -2.35 -16.63 21.25
N PRO A 81 -3.27 -16.29 22.17
CA PRO A 81 -3.99 -15.02 22.14
C PRO A 81 -3.08 -13.80 22.36
N GLY A 82 -1.89 -14.00 22.96
CA GLY A 82 -0.88 -12.96 23.11
C GLY A 82 -0.08 -12.64 21.83
N LYS A 83 -0.22 -13.45 20.76
CA LYS A 83 0.46 -13.27 19.48
C LYS A 83 -0.50 -12.68 18.46
N VAL A 84 -0.33 -11.39 18.18
CA VAL A 84 -1.06 -10.71 17.10
C VAL A 84 -0.57 -11.22 15.75
N LEU A 85 -1.49 -11.76 14.95
CA LEU A 85 -1.22 -12.21 13.59
C LEU A 85 -1.41 -11.08 12.58
N TRP A 86 -2.42 -10.23 12.81
CA TRP A 86 -2.73 -9.09 11.97
C TRP A 86 -3.52 -8.05 12.78
N ALA A 87 -3.29 -6.77 12.52
CA ALA A 87 -4.06 -5.69 13.13
C ALA A 87 -4.12 -4.47 12.21
N THR A 88 -5.16 -3.66 12.36
CA THR A 88 -5.26 -2.36 11.69
C THR A 88 -4.68 -1.25 12.56
N LEU A 89 -4.45 -0.09 11.96
CA LEU A 89 -4.12 1.13 12.69
C LEU A 89 -5.42 1.78 13.23
N PRO A 90 -5.50 2.14 14.53
CA PRO A 90 -6.68 2.78 15.10
C PRO A 90 -7.10 4.05 14.35
N GLY A 91 -8.39 4.16 14.00
CA GLY A 91 -8.96 5.33 13.33
C GLY A 91 -8.52 5.52 11.87
N ARG A 92 -7.74 4.59 11.31
CA ARG A 92 -7.22 4.69 9.95
C ARG A 92 -7.85 3.65 9.06
N SER A 93 -8.13 4.06 7.83
CA SER A 93 -8.52 3.14 6.77
C SER A 93 -7.43 2.08 6.56
N PHE A 94 -7.85 0.82 6.49
CA PHE A 94 -7.01 -0.32 6.17
C PHE A 94 -7.27 -0.86 4.75
N ILE A 95 -8.38 -0.44 4.11
CA ILE A 95 -8.67 -0.73 2.70
C ILE A 95 -8.79 0.58 1.93
N ALA A 96 -8.07 0.68 0.82
CA ALA A 96 -8.29 1.75 -0.14
C ALA A 96 -8.33 1.21 -1.57
N ALA A 97 -8.98 1.96 -2.46
CA ALA A 97 -9.01 1.66 -3.88
C ALA A 97 -8.64 2.90 -4.69
N ALA A 98 -8.19 2.70 -5.93
CA ALA A 98 -7.93 3.80 -6.84
C ALA A 98 -8.14 3.42 -8.30
N ARG A 99 -8.42 4.42 -9.13
CA ARG A 99 -8.19 4.36 -10.57
C ARG A 99 -6.79 4.89 -10.86
N GLY A 100 -5.95 4.06 -11.46
CA GLY A 100 -4.59 4.38 -11.86
C GLY A 100 -4.36 4.17 -13.35
N VAL A 101 -3.31 4.78 -13.86
CA VAL A 101 -2.78 4.52 -15.20
C VAL A 101 -1.30 4.20 -15.05
N GLU A 102 -0.92 2.98 -15.42
CA GLU A 102 0.47 2.55 -15.49
C GLU A 102 1.12 2.91 -16.83
N THR A 103 2.42 3.10 -16.79
CA THR A 103 3.29 3.11 -17.95
C THR A 103 4.35 2.04 -17.73
N VAL A 104 4.35 1.05 -18.62
CA VAL A 104 5.34 -0.02 -18.64
C VAL A 104 6.26 0.23 -19.82
N THR A 105 7.55 0.39 -19.55
CA THR A 105 8.58 0.50 -20.60
C THR A 105 9.49 -0.71 -20.48
N GLU A 106 9.69 -1.40 -21.60
CA GLU A 106 10.58 -2.55 -21.71
C GLU A 106 11.81 -2.15 -22.54
N SER A 107 12.98 -2.62 -22.12
CA SER A 107 14.19 -2.58 -22.92
C SER A 107 15.07 -3.77 -22.56
N ARG A 108 15.18 -4.73 -23.48
CA ARG A 108 16.09 -5.90 -23.38
C ARG A 108 15.86 -6.73 -22.11
N GLY A 109 14.60 -7.01 -21.81
CA GLY A 109 14.21 -7.77 -20.62
C GLY A 109 14.18 -6.95 -19.32
N HIS A 110 14.61 -5.68 -19.37
CA HIS A 110 14.46 -4.75 -18.25
C HIS A 110 13.13 -4.00 -18.36
N PHE A 111 12.32 -4.08 -17.30
CA PHE A 111 11.02 -3.42 -17.21
C PHE A 111 11.08 -2.26 -16.23
N THR A 112 10.60 -1.10 -16.67
CA THR A 112 10.31 0.04 -15.79
C THR A 112 8.80 0.23 -15.73
N VAL A 113 8.23 0.03 -14.54
CA VAL A 113 6.82 0.27 -14.28
C VAL A 113 6.68 1.56 -13.49
N LYS A 114 5.91 2.50 -14.02
CA LYS A 114 5.50 3.72 -13.33
C LYS A 114 3.99 3.73 -13.20
N ASP A 115 3.48 4.10 -12.04
CA ASP A 115 2.04 4.19 -11.81
C ASP A 115 1.63 5.61 -11.45
N SER A 116 0.46 6.03 -11.94
CA SER A 116 -0.11 7.35 -11.69
C SER A 116 -1.55 7.22 -11.25
N LEU A 117 -1.81 7.45 -9.96
CA LEU A 117 -3.15 7.44 -9.39
C LEU A 117 -3.94 8.66 -9.85
N ARG A 118 -5.11 8.44 -10.43
CA ARG A 118 -6.02 9.49 -10.94
C ARG A 118 -7.11 9.83 -9.94
N GLU A 119 -7.67 8.82 -9.30
CA GLU A 119 -8.74 8.97 -8.32
C GLU A 119 -8.50 7.97 -7.19
N VAL A 120 -8.47 8.45 -5.95
CA VAL A 120 -8.13 7.65 -4.77
C VAL A 120 -9.29 7.67 -3.78
N LEU A 121 -9.80 6.48 -3.47
CA LEU A 121 -10.83 6.22 -2.48
C LEU A 121 -10.15 5.73 -1.19
N ALA A 122 -9.62 6.68 -0.41
CA ALA A 122 -8.80 6.39 0.78
C ALA A 122 -9.60 6.32 2.09
N HIS A 123 -10.78 6.93 2.15
CA HIS A 123 -11.60 6.95 3.35
C HIS A 123 -12.52 5.74 3.36
N GLN A 124 -12.61 5.06 4.49
CA GLN A 124 -13.30 3.79 4.64
C GLN A 124 -14.42 3.93 5.68
N THR A 125 -15.60 3.42 5.34
CA THR A 125 -16.66 3.15 6.32
C THR A 125 -16.74 1.66 6.60
N ILE A 126 -17.09 1.26 7.82
CA ILE A 126 -17.62 -0.08 8.10
C ILE A 126 -19.10 0.06 8.40
N ASP A 127 -19.90 -0.67 7.63
CA ASP A 127 -21.35 -0.66 7.74
C ASP A 127 -21.86 -1.88 8.51
N SER A 128 -21.15 -3.02 8.44
CA SER A 128 -21.52 -4.25 9.17
C SER A 128 -20.36 -5.23 9.30
N ILE A 129 -20.38 -6.02 10.38
CA ILE A 129 -19.50 -7.16 10.63
C ILE A 129 -20.40 -8.33 11.07
N THR A 130 -20.56 -9.35 10.23
CA THR A 130 -21.55 -10.42 10.45
C THR A 130 -21.03 -11.78 9.99
N PHE A 131 -21.53 -12.85 10.60
CA PHE A 131 -21.41 -14.19 10.03
C PHE A 131 -22.33 -14.33 8.80
N PRO A 132 -21.90 -14.99 7.72
CA PRO A 132 -22.72 -15.16 6.51
C PRO A 132 -23.92 -16.10 6.77
N PHE A 133 -23.78 -17.03 7.72
CA PHE A 133 -24.82 -17.95 8.16
C PHE A 133 -24.76 -18.07 9.69
N GLY A 134 -25.84 -17.68 10.38
CA GLY A 134 -25.99 -17.82 11.85
C GLY A 134 -26.15 -16.50 12.60
N GLU A 135 -26.85 -16.55 13.74
CA GLU A 135 -26.94 -15.44 14.69
C GLU A 135 -25.62 -15.22 15.42
N THR A 136 -25.34 -13.98 15.81
CA THR A 136 -24.19 -13.61 16.65
C THR A 136 -24.23 -14.41 17.96
N GLY A 137 -23.33 -15.39 18.12
CA GLY A 137 -23.25 -16.25 19.31
C GLY A 137 -23.62 -17.73 19.09
N ALA A 138 -23.95 -18.14 17.86
CA ALA A 138 -24.22 -19.54 17.52
C ALA A 138 -22.95 -20.29 17.07
N GLY A 139 -22.13 -20.75 18.02
CA GLY A 139 -20.99 -21.64 17.75
C GLY A 139 -19.88 -21.03 16.85
N PRO A 140 -18.82 -21.81 16.53
CA PRO A 140 -17.80 -21.37 15.60
C PRO A 140 -18.41 -21.29 14.20
N SER A 141 -18.35 -20.10 13.59
CA SER A 141 -18.58 -19.93 12.16
C SER A 141 -17.23 -19.98 11.46
N ASP A 142 -17.17 -20.60 10.28
CA ASP A 142 -15.91 -20.70 9.55
C ASP A 142 -15.58 -19.42 8.78
N SER A 143 -16.50 -18.44 8.75
CA SER A 143 -16.27 -17.21 7.99
C SER A 143 -16.92 -15.97 8.61
N LEU A 144 -16.23 -14.84 8.51
CA LEU A 144 -16.68 -13.52 8.95
C LEU A 144 -16.69 -12.55 7.78
N VAL A 145 -17.79 -11.81 7.60
CA VAL A 145 -17.94 -10.86 6.50
C VAL A 145 -18.05 -9.44 7.04
N ILE A 146 -17.16 -8.58 6.56
CA ILE A 146 -17.13 -7.14 6.82
C ILE A 146 -17.56 -6.42 5.55
N ARG A 147 -18.58 -5.56 5.66
CA ARG A 147 -19.05 -4.73 4.54
C ARG A 147 -18.92 -3.26 4.89
N GLY A 148 -18.62 -2.47 3.87
CA GLY A 148 -18.45 -1.04 4.03
C GLY A 148 -18.35 -0.30 2.71
N ARG A 149 -17.91 0.95 2.76
CA ARG A 149 -17.73 1.79 1.58
C ARG A 149 -16.38 2.50 1.58
N LEU A 150 -15.85 2.73 0.39
CA LEU A 150 -14.66 3.54 0.13
C LEU A 150 -15.07 4.86 -0.50
N GLN A 151 -14.45 5.95 -0.07
CA GLN A 151 -14.80 7.31 -0.46
C GLN A 151 -13.55 8.13 -0.79
N ALA A 152 -13.70 9.04 -1.75
CA ALA A 152 -12.71 10.07 -2.04
C ALA A 152 -12.64 11.09 -0.89
N GLY A 153 -11.47 11.71 -0.71
CA GLY A 153 -11.30 12.78 0.26
C GLY A 153 -12.00 14.09 -0.14
N PRO A 154 -12.18 15.02 0.80
CA PRO A 154 -12.73 16.35 0.51
C PRO A 154 -11.86 17.05 -0.55
N GLY A 155 -12.39 17.19 -1.76
CA GLY A 155 -11.67 17.72 -2.93
C GLY A 155 -11.88 16.95 -4.24
N GLY A 156 -12.50 15.76 -4.20
CA GLY A 156 -12.98 15.06 -5.40
C GLY A 156 -14.33 15.61 -5.88
N ALA A 157 -14.46 15.85 -7.19
CA ALA A 157 -15.60 16.52 -7.82
C ALA A 157 -16.99 15.91 -7.53
N ASP A 158 -18.00 16.80 -7.50
CA ASP A 158 -19.48 16.73 -7.64
C ASP A 158 -20.34 15.46 -7.37
N ARG A 159 -19.77 14.33 -7.01
CA ARG A 159 -20.43 13.22 -6.31
C ARG A 159 -19.29 12.26 -5.94
N PRO A 160 -18.91 12.08 -4.66
CA PRO A 160 -17.84 11.14 -4.34
C PRO A 160 -18.30 9.76 -4.82
N PRO A 161 -17.57 9.06 -5.70
CA PRO A 161 -17.90 7.68 -5.99
C PRO A 161 -17.70 6.91 -4.70
N ASN A 162 -18.80 6.61 -4.02
CA ASN A 162 -18.79 5.68 -2.92
C ASN A 162 -18.82 4.28 -3.53
N THR A 163 -17.81 3.49 -3.22
CA THR A 163 -17.71 2.13 -3.73
C THR A 163 -17.91 1.18 -2.56
N ALA A 164 -18.86 0.26 -2.68
CA ALA A 164 -19.01 -0.78 -1.67
C ALA A 164 -17.82 -1.75 -1.74
N TYR A 165 -17.44 -2.31 -0.60
CA TYR A 165 -16.49 -3.43 -0.56
C TYR A 165 -17.02 -4.54 0.36
N THR A 166 -16.53 -5.75 0.12
CA THR A 166 -16.69 -6.90 1.00
C THR A 166 -15.30 -7.41 1.37
N LEU A 167 -14.99 -7.50 2.66
CA LEU A 167 -13.83 -8.23 3.16
C LEU A 167 -14.33 -9.47 3.91
N THR A 168 -13.95 -10.64 3.45
CA THR A 168 -14.33 -11.92 4.05
C THR A 168 -13.09 -12.56 4.65
N PHE A 169 -13.17 -12.99 5.91
CA PHE A 169 -12.21 -13.90 6.53
C PHE A 169 -12.81 -15.31 6.55
N THR A 170 -11.98 -16.33 6.29
CA THR A 170 -12.41 -17.73 6.30
C THR A 170 -11.34 -18.59 6.95
N ALA A 171 -11.69 -19.32 8.01
CA ALA A 171 -10.85 -20.35 8.57
C ALA A 171 -10.84 -21.54 7.60
N VAL A 172 -9.69 -21.77 6.95
CA VAL A 172 -9.51 -22.87 6.00
C VAL A 172 -9.21 -24.17 6.76
N ASP A 173 -8.37 -24.07 7.78
CA ASP A 173 -8.03 -25.15 8.71
C ASP A 173 -7.55 -24.58 10.06
N GLU A 174 -6.97 -25.45 10.90
CA GLU A 174 -6.46 -25.10 12.24
C GLU A 174 -5.39 -23.99 12.23
N ASN A 175 -4.63 -23.83 11.15
CA ASN A 175 -3.47 -22.94 11.09
C ASN A 175 -3.55 -21.91 9.95
N GLN A 176 -4.60 -21.96 9.12
CA GLN A 176 -4.75 -21.09 7.97
C GLN A 176 -6.04 -20.27 8.04
N LEU A 177 -5.88 -18.95 8.14
CA LEU A 177 -6.94 -17.97 7.92
C LEU A 177 -6.76 -17.34 6.54
N ALA A 178 -7.72 -17.55 5.65
CA ALA A 178 -7.80 -16.85 4.38
C ALA A 178 -8.55 -15.52 4.52
N PHE A 179 -8.23 -14.58 3.65
CA PHE A 179 -9.04 -13.39 3.45
C PHE A 179 -9.28 -13.13 1.96
N GLU A 180 -10.45 -12.58 1.64
CA GLU A 180 -10.83 -12.16 0.30
C GLU A 180 -11.39 -10.75 0.36
N LEU A 181 -10.86 -9.86 -0.48
CA LEU A 181 -11.31 -8.48 -0.58
C LEU A 181 -11.89 -8.23 -1.98
N GLU A 182 -13.17 -7.93 -2.02
CA GLU A 182 -13.89 -7.56 -3.24
C GLU A 182 -14.26 -6.07 -3.19
N ILE A 183 -13.90 -5.34 -4.24
CA ILE A 183 -14.29 -3.94 -4.42
C ILE A 183 -15.35 -3.89 -5.53
N HIS A 184 -16.57 -3.48 -5.19
CA HIS A 184 -17.74 -3.52 -6.08
C HIS A 184 -17.78 -2.32 -7.03
N ASN A 185 -16.72 -2.14 -7.82
CA ASN A 185 -16.62 -1.08 -8.82
C ASN A 185 -15.56 -1.41 -9.89
N ASP A 186 -16.01 -1.76 -11.09
CA ASP A 186 -15.13 -2.13 -12.20
C ASP A 186 -14.26 -0.97 -12.73
N ALA A 187 -14.52 0.28 -12.31
CA ALA A 187 -13.73 1.44 -12.71
C ALA A 187 -12.44 1.61 -11.88
N VAL A 188 -12.30 0.91 -10.75
CA VAL A 188 -11.05 0.89 -9.97
C VAL A 188 -10.17 -0.28 -10.40
N ASN A 189 -8.86 -0.05 -10.46
CA ASN A 189 -7.87 -1.03 -10.93
C ASN A 189 -6.63 -1.09 -10.03
N ARG A 190 -6.73 -0.54 -8.82
CA ARG A 190 -5.71 -0.57 -7.76
C ARG A 190 -6.41 -0.78 -6.42
N THR A 191 -5.85 -1.65 -5.60
CA THR A 191 -6.33 -1.94 -4.25
C THR A 191 -5.15 -1.89 -3.28
N PHE A 192 -5.38 -1.34 -2.10
CA PHE A 192 -4.39 -1.19 -1.05
C PHE A 192 -4.91 -1.82 0.23
N LEU A 193 -4.10 -2.68 0.85
CA LEU A 193 -4.31 -3.21 2.18
C LEU A 193 -3.21 -2.67 3.10
N THR A 194 -3.60 -1.96 4.16
CA THR A 194 -2.70 -1.41 5.17
C THR A 194 -2.92 -2.13 6.49
N TYR A 195 -1.84 -2.54 7.15
CA TYR A 195 -1.89 -3.14 8.48
C TYR A 195 -0.82 -2.52 9.39
N ALA A 196 -1.04 -2.63 10.71
CA ALA A 196 -0.11 -2.19 11.72
C ALA A 196 1.12 -3.12 11.74
N SER A 197 2.30 -2.54 11.92
CA SER A 197 3.54 -3.29 12.11
C SER A 197 4.36 -2.65 13.22
N ASP A 198 5.03 -3.46 14.03
CA ASP A 198 5.90 -2.96 15.10
C ASP A 198 7.18 -2.35 14.50
N PRO A 199 7.72 -1.23 15.01
CA PRO A 199 8.99 -0.67 14.54
C PRO A 199 10.15 -1.68 14.45
N ASP A 200 10.20 -2.65 15.35
CA ASP A 200 11.25 -3.67 15.45
C ASP A 200 10.92 -4.97 14.68
N GLU A 201 9.71 -5.06 14.11
CA GLU A 201 9.29 -6.17 13.25
C GLU A 201 10.18 -6.28 12.00
N ARG A 202 10.48 -7.52 11.60
CA ARG A 202 11.34 -7.83 10.47
C ARG A 202 10.55 -8.57 9.39
N PHE A 203 10.70 -8.15 8.14
CA PHE A 203 10.01 -8.76 7.01
C PHE A 203 11.01 -9.50 6.13
N PHE A 204 10.77 -10.79 5.90
CA PHE A 204 11.64 -11.66 5.10
C PHE A 204 10.85 -12.34 3.97
N GLY A 205 11.55 -12.88 2.98
CA GLY A 205 10.95 -13.64 1.89
C GLY A 205 10.74 -12.79 0.62
N PHE A 206 9.51 -12.78 0.09
CA PHE A 206 9.16 -12.16 -1.20
C PHE A 206 9.92 -12.73 -2.40
N GLY A 207 10.18 -14.04 -2.39
CA GLY A 207 10.97 -14.74 -3.41
C GLY A 207 12.47 -14.71 -3.11
N GLU A 208 13.29 -14.70 -4.16
CA GLU A 208 14.75 -14.66 -4.05
C GLU A 208 15.25 -13.20 -4.04
N GLN A 209 15.79 -12.77 -2.90
CA GLN A 209 16.25 -11.40 -2.66
C GLN A 209 17.78 -11.39 -2.47
N PHE A 210 18.48 -10.56 -3.26
CA PHE A 210 19.95 -10.60 -3.32
C PHE A 210 20.65 -9.46 -2.56
N THR A 211 19.95 -8.35 -2.31
CA THR A 211 20.55 -7.15 -1.73
C THR A 211 20.27 -7.03 -0.24
N HIS A 212 19.04 -7.30 0.18
CA HIS A 212 18.59 -7.14 1.56
C HIS A 212 17.86 -8.39 2.02
N LEU A 213 18.16 -8.85 3.24
CA LEU A 213 17.40 -9.92 3.88
C LEU A 213 16.15 -9.35 4.56
N ASP A 214 16.32 -8.30 5.38
CA ASP A 214 15.23 -7.59 6.03
C ASP A 214 14.66 -6.47 5.14
N MET A 215 13.35 -6.53 4.90
CA MET A 215 12.58 -5.62 4.07
C MET A 215 11.84 -4.53 4.85
N LYS A 216 11.96 -4.48 6.18
CA LYS A 216 11.36 -3.39 6.97
C LYS A 216 11.83 -2.03 6.46
N GLY A 217 10.87 -1.13 6.25
CA GLY A 217 11.11 0.24 5.77
C GLY A 217 11.45 0.35 4.28
N ARG A 218 11.34 -0.75 3.51
CA ARG A 218 11.63 -0.76 2.07
C ARG A 218 10.35 -0.82 1.25
N TRP A 219 10.39 -0.19 0.09
CA TRP A 219 9.39 -0.36 -0.95
C TRP A 219 9.87 -1.44 -1.93
N LEU A 220 9.14 -2.56 -2.01
CA LEU A 220 9.52 -3.74 -2.78
C LEU A 220 8.47 -4.05 -3.86
N PRO A 221 8.75 -3.75 -5.14
CA PRO A 221 7.94 -4.23 -6.25
C PRO A 221 8.02 -5.74 -6.38
N ILE A 222 6.88 -6.40 -6.53
CA ILE A 222 6.81 -7.82 -6.87
C ILE A 222 6.37 -7.92 -8.32
N PHE A 223 7.34 -8.10 -9.22
CA PHE A 223 7.11 -8.24 -10.65
C PHE A 223 8.16 -9.18 -11.23
N VAL A 224 7.73 -10.28 -11.83
CA VAL A 224 8.64 -11.26 -12.42
C VAL A 224 9.24 -10.67 -13.70
N THR A 225 10.57 -10.56 -13.72
CA THR A 225 11.35 -10.08 -14.87
C THR A 225 12.55 -10.99 -15.09
N GLU A 226 13.17 -10.92 -16.27
CA GLU A 226 14.46 -11.57 -16.48
C GLU A 226 15.49 -11.00 -15.50
N GLN A 227 16.43 -11.81 -15.01
CA GLN A 227 17.42 -11.35 -14.04
C GLN A 227 18.25 -10.21 -14.64
N GLY A 228 18.00 -8.98 -14.20
CA GLY A 228 18.75 -7.80 -14.66
C GLY A 228 20.26 -7.94 -14.38
N ILE A 229 21.07 -7.58 -15.39
CA ILE A 229 22.53 -7.53 -15.29
C ILE A 229 22.94 -6.32 -14.43
N GLY A 230 23.83 -6.53 -13.46
CA GLY A 230 24.48 -5.45 -12.69
C GLY A 230 23.76 -4.98 -11.43
N ARG A 231 22.42 -4.96 -11.36
CA ARG A 231 21.65 -4.74 -10.10
C ARG A 231 22.09 -3.54 -9.23
N GLY A 232 22.53 -2.44 -9.84
CA GLY A 232 23.03 -1.25 -9.15
C GLY A 232 24.52 -1.26 -8.79
N ALA A 233 25.24 -2.35 -9.06
CA ALA A 233 26.69 -2.41 -8.94
C ALA A 233 27.35 -1.65 -10.10
N GLN A 234 27.86 -0.45 -9.79
CA GLN A 234 28.69 0.31 -10.72
C GLN A 234 30.10 -0.31 -10.78
N PRO A 235 30.72 -0.44 -11.97
CA PRO A 235 30.32 0.09 -13.28
C PRO A 235 29.48 -0.86 -14.15
N ILE A 236 29.08 -2.03 -13.66
CA ILE A 236 28.39 -3.07 -14.45
C ILE A 236 27.00 -2.58 -14.89
N THR A 237 26.28 -1.87 -14.02
CA THR A 237 24.99 -1.22 -14.39
C THR A 237 25.17 -0.16 -15.48
N LEU A 238 26.23 0.65 -15.43
CA LEU A 238 26.51 1.64 -16.50
C LEU A 238 26.83 0.95 -17.84
N GLY A 239 27.58 -0.14 -17.81
CA GLY A 239 27.92 -0.91 -19.01
C GLY A 239 26.70 -1.56 -19.66
N ALA A 240 25.77 -2.10 -18.85
CA ALA A 240 24.52 -2.68 -19.34
C ALA A 240 23.56 -1.63 -19.95
N ASP A 241 23.59 -0.38 -19.47
CA ASP A 241 22.78 0.72 -20.00
C ASP A 241 23.33 1.31 -21.33
N LEU A 242 24.61 1.08 -21.65
CA LEU A 242 25.34 1.73 -22.76
C LEU A 242 25.56 0.87 -24.01
N THR A 243 25.38 -0.44 -23.92
CA THR A 243 25.35 -1.33 -25.09
C THR A 243 23.94 -1.69 -25.39
#